data_AF-A0ABD2S410-F1
#
_entry.id   AF-A0ABD2S410-F1
#
_cell.length_a   1.000
_cell.length_b   1.000
_cell.length_c   1.000
_cell.angle_alpha   90.00
_cell.angle_beta   90.00
_cell.angle_gamma   90.00
#
_symmetry.space_group_name_H-M   'P 1'
#
loop_
_entity.id
_entity.type
_entity.pdbx_description
1 polymer ?
#
loop_
_entity_poly.entity_id
_entity_poly.type
_entity_poly.pdbx_seq_one_letter_code
_entity_poly.pdbx_strand_id
1 'polypeptide(L)'
;MTIVKCPLLIGHLMLMQLMTSSMELDQYRGAVDLQQEKPSGESLLELLPKKFSNFIQELRSLLMFHKFTMLYFQRIWLITRLTLEQIESNIVRCPNPEYAEKMIAAIDYVRVRGDSVGGVVTCIVRNVPRGLGTPVFDKLEAELAKACMSLPATKGFEFGSGFAGTFMTGSEHNDEFFMDEHDQIRTKTNRSGGIQGGISNGEIINMRIAFKPTSTIARKQRTVSRDKHETELIARGRHDPCVVPRAVPMVEAMVALVLVDQLMTQYAQCMLFPVNPALQEPLQSSTTESAQVPL
;
A
#
# COMPACT_ATOMS: atom_id res chain seq x y z
N MET A 1 24.27 1.95 27.17
CA MET A 1 22.94 2.29 26.64
C MET A 1 22.40 1.03 25.97
N THR A 2 21.66 0.24 26.73
CA THR A 2 21.19 -1.10 26.33
C THR A 2 20.11 -0.94 25.27
N ILE A 3 20.44 -1.26 24.02
CA ILE A 3 19.46 -1.31 22.93
C ILE A 3 18.59 -2.54 23.17
N VAL A 4 17.43 -2.32 23.79
CA VAL A 4 16.37 -3.33 23.86
C VAL A 4 15.90 -3.57 22.42
N LYS A 5 16.30 -4.72 21.86
CA LYS A 5 15.83 -5.20 20.55
C LYS A 5 14.31 -5.35 20.62
N CYS A 6 13.59 -4.41 20.01
CA CYS A 6 12.14 -4.47 19.89
C CYS A 6 11.76 -5.63 18.96
N PRO A 7 10.97 -6.63 19.42
CA PRO A 7 10.58 -7.80 18.60
C PRO A 7 9.81 -7.42 17.33
N LEU A 8 9.10 -6.28 17.35
CA LEU A 8 8.35 -5.74 16.21
C LEU A 8 9.25 -5.36 15.03
N LEU A 9 10.44 -4.82 15.30
CA LEU A 9 11.38 -4.41 14.24
C LEU A 9 12.01 -5.63 13.55
N ILE A 10 12.27 -6.69 14.31
CA ILE A 10 12.77 -7.97 13.79
C ILE A 10 11.68 -8.62 12.92
N GLY A 11 10.42 -8.63 13.36
CA GLY A 11 9.30 -9.14 12.56
C GLY A 11 9.14 -8.43 11.22
N HIS A 12 9.24 -7.09 11.20
CA HIS A 12 9.12 -6.29 9.97
C HIS A 12 10.28 -6.53 8.99
N LEU A 13 11.53 -6.64 9.48
CA LEU A 13 12.70 -6.98 8.68
C LEU A 13 12.66 -8.42 8.15
N MET A 14 12.16 -9.37 8.95
CA MET A 14 12.05 -10.77 8.56
C MET A 14 10.95 -10.99 7.52
N LEU A 15 9.82 -10.25 7.63
CA LEU A 15 8.78 -10.24 6.61
C LEU A 15 9.30 -9.63 5.30
N MET A 16 10.07 -8.53 5.37
CA MET A 16 10.76 -7.97 4.20
C MET A 16 11.71 -8.98 3.54
N GLN A 17 12.50 -9.74 4.30
CA GLN A 17 13.40 -10.77 3.76
C GLN A 17 12.65 -11.96 3.15
N LEU A 18 11.52 -12.38 3.74
CA LEU A 18 10.67 -13.45 3.19
C LEU A 18 9.93 -13.01 1.92
N MET A 19 9.51 -11.75 1.85
CA MET A 19 8.85 -11.18 0.67
C MET A 19 9.85 -10.93 -0.48
N THR A 20 11.11 -10.58 -0.17
CA THR A 20 12.16 -10.34 -1.17
C THR A 20 12.86 -11.61 -1.66
N SER A 21 12.86 -12.71 -0.89
CA SER A 21 13.48 -13.98 -1.31
C SER A 21 12.70 -14.75 -2.39
N SER A 22 11.53 -14.25 -2.79
CA SER A 22 10.80 -14.70 -4.00
C SER A 22 11.07 -13.85 -5.25
N MET A 23 11.93 -12.82 -5.14
CA MET A 23 12.44 -12.02 -6.25
C MET A 23 13.95 -12.31 -6.39
N GLU A 24 14.39 -12.76 -7.57
CA GLU A 24 15.77 -13.14 -7.83
C GLU A 24 16.78 -12.06 -7.40
N LEU A 25 17.72 -12.48 -6.54
CA LEU A 25 18.61 -11.67 -5.70
C LEU A 25 19.87 -11.13 -6.43
N ASP A 26 19.91 -11.12 -7.76
CA ASP A 26 21.14 -10.81 -8.50
C ASP A 26 21.43 -9.31 -8.69
N GLN A 27 20.47 -8.41 -8.44
CA GLN A 27 20.67 -6.96 -8.63
C GLN A 27 21.20 -6.20 -7.40
N TYR A 28 21.28 -6.82 -6.22
CA TYR A 28 21.60 -6.13 -4.96
C TYR A 28 22.91 -6.55 -4.27
N ARG A 29 23.80 -7.29 -4.95
CA ARG A 29 25.11 -7.74 -4.41
C ARG A 29 26.13 -6.63 -4.09
N GLY A 30 25.81 -5.35 -4.26
CA GLY A 30 26.76 -4.25 -4.11
C GLY A 30 26.80 -3.52 -2.76
N ALA A 31 25.92 -3.85 -1.81
CA ALA A 31 25.88 -3.16 -0.52
C ALA A 31 25.44 -4.13 0.58
N VAL A 32 26.12 -4.08 1.73
CA VAL A 32 25.99 -4.98 2.89
C VAL A 32 26.99 -6.16 2.87
N ASP A 33 28.28 -5.81 2.87
CA ASP A 33 29.28 -6.56 3.63
C ASP A 33 29.18 -6.11 5.09
N LEU A 34 28.34 -6.78 5.88
CA LEU A 34 28.42 -6.77 7.33
C LEU A 34 28.35 -8.22 7.79
N GLN A 35 29.49 -8.68 8.30
CA GLN A 35 29.70 -9.99 8.92
C GLN A 35 28.53 -10.35 9.85
N GLN A 36 27.82 -11.43 9.54
CA GLN A 36 27.00 -12.15 10.51
C GLN A 36 27.57 -13.55 10.66
N GLU A 37 28.26 -13.77 11.77
CA GLU A 37 28.53 -15.10 12.30
C GLU A 37 27.21 -15.84 12.51
N LYS A 38 27.20 -17.09 12.06
CA LYS A 38 26.06 -18.01 12.06
C LYS A 38 26.05 -18.77 13.40
N PRO A 39 24.99 -18.72 14.24
CA PRO A 39 24.74 -19.77 15.22
C PRO A 39 23.84 -20.84 14.59
N SER A 40 24.12 -22.06 15.01
CA SER A 40 23.55 -23.34 14.60
C SER A 40 22.02 -23.45 14.77
N GLY A 41 21.35 -23.93 13.72
CA GLY A 41 20.63 -25.21 13.82
C GLY A 41 19.18 -25.26 14.28
N GLU A 42 18.48 -24.15 14.52
CA GLU A 42 17.03 -24.17 14.79
C GLU A 42 16.29 -23.26 13.81
N SER A 43 15.20 -23.76 13.21
CA SER A 43 14.40 -22.94 12.32
C SER A 43 13.59 -21.95 13.15
N LEU A 44 13.69 -20.65 12.85
CA LEU A 44 12.95 -19.57 13.55
C LEU A 44 11.41 -19.75 13.53
N LEU A 45 10.90 -20.68 12.70
CA LEU A 45 9.49 -21.08 12.64
C LEU A 45 9.04 -21.91 13.86
N GLU A 46 9.94 -22.61 14.54
CA GLU A 46 9.59 -23.48 15.68
C GLU A 46 9.37 -22.70 17.00
N LEU A 47 9.83 -21.45 17.08
CA LEU A 47 9.65 -20.58 18.25
C LEU A 47 8.29 -19.85 18.30
N LEU A 48 7.44 -19.99 17.27
CA LEU A 48 6.19 -19.25 17.18
C LEU A 48 5.02 -20.05 17.82
N PRO A 49 4.16 -19.41 18.65
CA PRO A 49 2.99 -20.07 19.23
C PRO A 49 2.12 -20.70 18.13
N LYS A 50 1.53 -21.89 18.36
CA LYS A 50 0.70 -22.60 17.36
C LYS A 50 -0.43 -21.74 16.75
N LYS A 51 -1.02 -20.82 17.53
CA LYS A 51 -1.99 -19.82 17.04
C LYS A 51 -1.38 -18.84 16.02
N PHE A 52 -0.12 -18.44 16.22
CA PHE A 52 0.61 -17.57 15.32
C PHE A 52 1.05 -18.33 14.05
N SER A 53 1.39 -19.62 14.14
CA SER A 53 1.62 -20.47 12.96
C SER A 53 0.37 -20.60 12.09
N ASN A 54 -0.80 -20.82 12.70
CA ASN A 54 -2.07 -20.86 11.99
C ASN A 54 -2.43 -19.49 11.41
N PHE A 55 -2.16 -18.40 12.14
CA PHE A 55 -2.29 -17.03 11.63
C PHE A 55 -1.32 -16.74 10.48
N ILE A 56 -0.09 -17.25 10.50
CA ILE A 56 0.86 -17.15 9.38
C ILE A 56 0.41 -18.01 8.19
N GLN A 57 -0.27 -19.14 8.42
CA GLN A 57 -0.88 -19.94 7.35
C GLN A 57 -2.14 -19.28 6.78
N GLU A 58 -2.96 -18.64 7.60
CA GLU A 58 -4.09 -17.80 7.17
C GLU A 58 -3.61 -16.53 6.48
N LEU A 59 -2.54 -15.89 6.95
CA LEU A 59 -1.84 -14.79 6.28
C LEU A 59 -1.19 -15.28 5.00
N ARG A 60 -0.60 -16.48 4.94
CA ARG A 60 -0.12 -17.06 3.68
C ARG A 60 -1.27 -17.33 2.75
N SER A 61 -2.42 -17.81 3.23
CA SER A 61 -3.63 -17.94 2.43
C SER A 61 -4.10 -16.57 1.93
N LEU A 62 -4.18 -15.55 2.82
CA LEU A 62 -4.57 -14.16 2.54
C LEU A 62 -3.57 -13.40 1.64
N LEU A 63 -2.28 -13.66 1.78
CA LEU A 63 -1.17 -13.07 1.00
C LEU A 63 -0.86 -13.88 -0.27
N MET A 64 -1.31 -15.14 -0.36
CA MET A 64 -1.32 -15.95 -1.60
C MET A 64 -2.50 -15.57 -2.51
N PHE A 65 -3.39 -14.67 -2.09
CA PHE A 65 -4.38 -14.09 -2.99
C PHE A 65 -3.66 -13.23 -4.02
N HIS A 66 -3.82 -13.64 -5.28
CA HIS A 66 -3.15 -13.08 -6.45
C HIS A 66 -3.10 -11.55 -6.45
N LYS A 67 -1.92 -11.05 -6.09
CA LYS A 67 -1.05 -10.06 -6.74
C LYS A 67 -1.74 -8.86 -7.43
N PHE A 68 -1.21 -7.70 -7.07
CA PHE A 68 -1.68 -6.35 -7.31
C PHE A 68 -1.39 -5.85 -8.74
N THR A 69 -2.04 -4.78 -9.20
CA THR A 69 -1.99 -4.37 -10.63
C THR A 69 -2.30 -2.90 -10.90
N MET A 70 -1.57 -2.33 -11.87
CA MET A 70 -1.54 -0.98 -12.48
C MET A 70 -2.47 -0.71 -13.68
N LEU A 71 -3.25 0.39 -13.66
CA LEU A 71 -3.86 1.01 -14.86
C LEU A 71 -4.30 2.49 -14.76
N TYR A 72 -3.84 3.32 -15.71
CA TYR A 72 -4.35 4.67 -15.95
C TYR A 72 -5.71 4.65 -16.68
N PHE A 73 -6.51 5.69 -16.45
CA PHE A 73 -7.96 5.75 -16.55
C PHE A 73 -8.57 5.45 -17.95
N GLN A 74 -9.41 4.41 -18.05
CA GLN A 74 -10.76 4.47 -18.67
C GLN A 74 -11.58 3.22 -18.29
N ARG A 75 -12.76 3.46 -17.67
CA ARG A 75 -13.85 2.52 -17.35
C ARG A 75 -13.59 1.42 -16.29
N ILE A 76 -14.40 1.50 -15.23
CA ILE A 76 -14.59 0.56 -14.09
C ILE A 76 -14.68 -0.93 -14.50
N TRP A 77 -15.11 -1.22 -15.74
CA TRP A 77 -15.31 -2.58 -16.25
C TRP A 77 -14.03 -3.38 -16.55
N LEU A 78 -12.87 -2.74 -16.70
CA LEU A 78 -11.61 -3.46 -16.97
C LEU A 78 -10.92 -3.97 -15.70
N ILE A 79 -11.12 -3.27 -14.57
CA ILE A 79 -10.38 -3.51 -13.31
C ILE A 79 -10.60 -4.92 -12.74
N THR A 80 -11.77 -5.51 -12.97
CA THR A 80 -12.13 -6.86 -12.48
C THR A 80 -11.52 -8.01 -13.28
N ARG A 81 -11.04 -7.78 -14.51
CA ARG A 81 -10.57 -8.86 -15.42
C ARG A 81 -9.06 -8.85 -15.70
N LEU A 82 -8.30 -7.93 -15.12
CA LEU A 82 -6.85 -7.84 -15.34
C LEU A 82 -6.11 -9.02 -14.73
N THR A 83 -5.14 -9.55 -15.48
CA THR A 83 -4.24 -10.62 -15.03
C THR A 83 -2.79 -10.13 -14.92
N LEU A 84 -2.01 -10.82 -14.10
CA LEU A 84 -0.59 -10.54 -13.89
C LEU A 84 0.25 -10.69 -15.14
N GLU A 85 -0.05 -11.73 -15.91
CA GLU A 85 0.61 -12.01 -17.17
C GLU A 85 0.47 -10.81 -18.12
N GLN A 86 -0.69 -10.15 -18.14
CA GLN A 86 -0.88 -8.95 -18.96
C GLN A 86 -0.01 -7.78 -18.50
N ILE A 87 0.21 -7.62 -17.20
CA ILE A 87 1.05 -6.52 -16.66
C ILE A 87 2.52 -6.80 -16.90
N GLU A 88 2.97 -8.01 -16.58
CA GLU A 88 4.37 -8.39 -16.74
C GLU A 88 4.76 -8.67 -18.21
N SER A 89 3.79 -8.62 -19.13
CA SER A 89 4.02 -8.84 -20.56
C SER A 89 4.97 -7.82 -21.21
N ASN A 90 5.18 -6.67 -20.59
CA ASN A 90 5.97 -5.58 -21.16
C ASN A 90 6.74 -4.76 -20.12
N ILE A 91 7.74 -4.03 -20.60
CA ILE A 91 8.70 -3.29 -19.78
C ILE A 91 8.08 -2.10 -19.01
N VAL A 92 6.92 -1.58 -19.43
CA VAL A 92 6.23 -0.46 -18.78
C VAL A 92 5.11 -0.91 -17.85
N ARG A 93 4.90 -2.22 -17.72
CA ARG A 93 3.89 -2.83 -16.85
C ARG A 93 2.47 -2.33 -17.13
N CYS A 94 2.16 -2.08 -18.40
CA CYS A 94 0.83 -1.61 -18.83
C CYS A 94 0.05 -2.77 -19.46
N PRO A 95 -1.10 -3.19 -18.91
CA PRO A 95 -1.86 -4.33 -19.45
C PRO A 95 -2.57 -4.04 -20.78
N ASN A 96 -2.68 -2.77 -21.18
CA ASN A 96 -3.22 -2.41 -22.50
C ASN A 96 -2.05 -2.24 -23.50
N PRO A 97 -1.95 -3.09 -24.54
CA PRO A 97 -0.81 -3.08 -25.46
C PRO A 97 -0.69 -1.78 -26.25
N GLU A 98 -1.80 -1.17 -26.67
CA GLU A 98 -1.79 0.08 -27.43
C GLU A 98 -1.19 1.24 -26.59
N TYR A 99 -1.57 1.31 -25.31
CA TYR A 99 -1.02 2.32 -24.41
C TYR A 99 0.39 1.97 -23.95
N ALA A 100 0.75 0.70 -23.84
CA ALA A 100 2.11 0.26 -23.55
C ALA A 100 3.07 0.80 -24.62
N GLU A 101 2.74 0.66 -25.91
CA GLU A 101 3.53 1.22 -27.01
C GLU A 101 3.68 2.74 -26.92
N LYS A 102 2.57 3.47 -26.66
CA LYS A 102 2.60 4.93 -26.47
C LYS A 102 3.48 5.34 -25.30
N MET A 103 3.41 4.62 -24.17
CA MET A 103 4.25 4.87 -23.00
C MET A 103 5.73 4.61 -23.29
N ILE A 104 6.05 3.50 -23.96
CA ILE A 104 7.43 3.17 -24.37
C ILE A 104 7.98 4.27 -25.29
N ALA A 105 7.21 4.68 -26.29
CA ALA A 105 7.60 5.74 -27.21
C ALA A 105 7.82 7.09 -26.50
N ALA A 106 6.96 7.45 -25.54
CA ALA A 106 7.11 8.66 -24.76
C ALA A 106 8.36 8.63 -23.86
N ILE A 107 8.64 7.50 -23.22
CA ILE A 107 9.86 7.32 -22.39
C ILE A 107 11.10 7.39 -23.27
N ASP A 108 11.09 6.75 -24.44
CA ASP A 108 12.23 6.76 -25.36
C ASP A 108 12.50 8.17 -25.93
N TYR A 109 11.44 8.89 -26.31
CA TYR A 109 11.54 10.26 -26.78
C TYR A 109 12.25 11.17 -25.77
N VAL A 110 11.89 11.05 -24.49
CA VAL A 110 12.48 11.82 -23.40
C VAL A 110 13.91 11.37 -23.09
N ARG A 111 14.18 10.05 -23.15
CA ARG A 111 15.51 9.46 -23.00
C ARG A 111 16.51 10.01 -24.02
N VAL A 112 16.13 10.05 -25.30
CA VAL A 112 16.98 10.56 -26.40
C VAL A 112 17.32 12.04 -26.20
N ARG A 113 16.43 12.83 -25.58
CA ARG A 113 16.65 14.23 -25.23
C ARG A 113 17.50 14.43 -23.96
N GLY A 114 17.91 13.33 -23.32
CA GLY A 114 18.67 13.36 -22.08
C GLY A 114 17.89 13.89 -20.89
N ASP A 115 16.56 13.81 -20.94
CA ASP A 115 15.63 14.31 -19.92
C ASP A 115 14.91 13.12 -19.23
N SER A 116 13.95 13.40 -18.35
CA SER A 116 13.17 12.35 -17.66
C SER A 116 11.67 12.67 -17.61
N VAL A 117 10.87 11.63 -17.38
CA VAL A 117 9.42 11.71 -17.26
C VAL A 117 8.95 10.95 -16.01
N GLY A 118 7.88 11.48 -15.41
CA GLY A 118 7.17 10.84 -14.32
C GLY A 118 6.04 9.97 -14.83
N GLY A 119 5.06 9.73 -13.96
CA GLY A 119 3.84 9.05 -14.34
C GLY A 119 3.05 8.65 -13.11
N VAL A 120 2.04 7.83 -13.31
CA VAL A 120 1.14 7.45 -12.24
C VAL A 120 0.90 5.97 -12.26
N VAL A 121 0.78 5.44 -11.05
CA VAL A 121 0.78 4.05 -10.71
C VAL A 121 -0.58 3.77 -10.04
N THR A 122 -1.53 3.12 -10.72
CA THR A 122 -2.83 2.73 -10.14
C THR A 122 -2.82 1.36 -9.46
N CYS A 123 -2.74 1.23 -8.14
CA CYS A 123 -2.78 -0.08 -7.47
C CYS A 123 -4.23 -0.57 -7.28
N ILE A 124 -4.46 -1.85 -7.56
CA ILE A 124 -5.74 -2.54 -7.39
C ILE A 124 -5.55 -3.66 -6.37
N VAL A 125 -6.38 -3.65 -5.32
CA VAL A 125 -6.46 -4.70 -4.31
C VAL A 125 -7.82 -5.37 -4.40
N ARG A 126 -7.82 -6.69 -4.57
CA ARG A 126 -9.04 -7.50 -4.65
C ARG A 126 -9.22 -8.31 -3.37
N ASN A 127 -10.46 -8.70 -3.09
CA ASN A 127 -10.82 -9.59 -1.99
C ASN A 127 -10.33 -9.12 -0.61
N VAL A 128 -10.36 -7.81 -0.38
CA VAL A 128 -10.00 -7.25 0.93
C VAL A 128 -11.11 -7.61 1.92
N PRO A 129 -10.78 -8.18 3.10
CA PRO A 129 -11.76 -8.40 4.15
C PRO A 129 -12.49 -7.11 4.49
N ARG A 130 -13.78 -7.21 4.80
CA ARG A 130 -14.56 -6.08 5.32
C ARG A 130 -14.10 -5.74 6.74
N GLY A 131 -14.08 -4.46 7.08
CA GLY A 131 -13.79 -4.04 8.46
C GLY A 131 -12.32 -3.79 8.78
N LEU A 132 -11.42 -3.72 7.80
CA LEU A 132 -10.03 -3.30 8.03
C LEU A 132 -9.92 -1.78 8.08
N GLY A 133 -9.14 -1.26 9.03
CA GLY A 133 -8.97 0.17 9.25
C GLY A 133 -9.71 0.69 10.47
N THR A 134 -9.58 1.99 10.72
CA THR A 134 -10.18 2.66 11.88
C THR A 134 -10.96 3.90 11.41
N PRO A 135 -12.08 4.27 12.05
CA PRO A 135 -12.85 5.44 11.63
C PRO A 135 -12.14 6.79 11.84
N VAL A 136 -11.13 6.86 12.71
CA VAL A 136 -10.40 8.09 13.06
C VAL A 136 -8.91 7.78 13.25
N PHE A 137 -8.05 8.75 12.93
CA PHE A 137 -6.58 8.66 12.96
C PHE A 137 -6.02 7.63 11.96
N ASP A 138 -6.03 6.35 12.34
CA ASP A 138 -5.45 5.23 11.59
C ASP A 138 -6.44 4.71 10.54
N LYS A 139 -7.05 5.65 9.79
CA LYS A 139 -7.90 5.35 8.65
C LYS A 139 -7.13 4.55 7.62
N LEU A 140 -7.75 3.53 7.03
CA LEU A 140 -7.09 2.65 6.07
C LEU A 140 -6.51 3.45 4.88
N GLU A 141 -7.28 4.38 4.31
CA GLU A 141 -6.80 5.25 3.22
C GLU A 141 -5.65 6.16 3.64
N ALA A 142 -5.60 6.57 4.92
CA ALA A 142 -4.54 7.43 5.43
C ALA A 142 -3.23 6.67 5.62
N GLU A 143 -3.28 5.45 6.16
CA GLU A 143 -2.09 4.59 6.29
C GLU A 143 -1.58 4.12 4.91
N LEU A 144 -2.48 3.79 3.98
CA LEU A 144 -2.11 3.52 2.58
C LEU A 144 -1.45 4.73 1.91
N ALA A 145 -2.01 5.93 2.11
CA ALA A 145 -1.44 7.16 1.59
C ALA A 145 -0.06 7.44 2.18
N LYS A 146 0.11 7.33 3.50
CA LYS A 146 1.37 7.51 4.22
C LYS A 146 2.44 6.55 3.71
N ALA A 147 2.11 5.26 3.59
CA ALA A 147 3.01 4.24 3.08
C ALA A 147 3.43 4.55 1.63
N CYS A 148 2.47 4.82 0.75
CA CYS A 148 2.76 5.12 -0.66
C CYS A 148 3.53 6.44 -0.84
N MET A 149 3.15 7.50 -0.12
CA MET A 149 3.81 8.81 -0.18
C MET A 149 5.21 8.82 0.45
N SER A 150 5.56 7.79 1.23
CA SER A 150 6.93 7.60 1.71
C SER A 150 7.88 7.07 0.64
N LEU A 151 7.36 6.53 -0.47
CA LEU A 151 8.18 6.01 -1.56
C LEU A 151 8.94 7.14 -2.27
N PRO A 152 10.18 6.89 -2.72
CA PRO A 152 10.95 7.87 -3.46
C PRO A 152 10.20 8.39 -4.69
N ALA A 153 10.37 9.69 -4.96
CA ALA A 153 9.76 10.38 -6.08
C ALA A 153 8.22 10.47 -6.09
N THR A 154 7.51 9.97 -5.07
CA THR A 154 6.07 10.17 -4.97
C THR A 154 5.69 11.62 -4.67
N LYS A 155 4.55 12.05 -5.23
CA LYS A 155 4.04 13.42 -5.12
C LYS A 155 2.53 13.52 -4.97
N GLY A 156 1.79 12.45 -5.22
CA GLY A 156 0.35 12.45 -5.07
C GLY A 156 -0.18 11.06 -4.79
N PHE A 157 -1.30 11.02 -4.08
CA PHE A 157 -2.04 9.82 -3.76
C PHE A 157 -3.54 10.11 -3.92
N GLU A 158 -4.23 9.21 -4.61
CA GLU A 158 -5.67 9.25 -4.81
C GLU A 158 -6.23 7.86 -4.53
N PHE A 159 -7.47 7.76 -4.06
CA PHE A 159 -8.19 6.50 -3.94
C PHE A 159 -9.62 6.66 -4.45
N GLY A 160 -10.22 5.59 -4.97
CA GLY A 160 -11.56 5.69 -5.55
C GLY A 160 -11.64 6.61 -6.75
N SER A 161 -12.62 7.49 -6.69
CA SER A 161 -12.81 8.63 -7.60
C SER A 161 -11.66 9.65 -7.55
N GLY A 162 -10.89 9.69 -6.46
CA GLY A 162 -9.77 10.62 -6.29
C GLY A 162 -10.22 12.08 -6.36
N PHE A 163 -9.38 12.95 -6.93
CA PHE A 163 -9.75 14.36 -7.13
C PHE A 163 -10.94 14.55 -8.08
N ALA A 164 -11.24 13.60 -8.97
CA ALA A 164 -12.43 13.71 -9.82
C ALA A 164 -13.74 13.72 -8.99
N GLY A 165 -13.73 13.09 -7.81
CA GLY A 165 -14.86 13.09 -6.88
C GLY A 165 -15.21 14.48 -6.34
N THR A 166 -14.27 15.44 -6.32
CA THR A 166 -14.51 16.81 -5.82
C THR A 166 -15.43 17.63 -6.73
N PHE A 167 -15.65 17.18 -7.96
CA PHE A 167 -16.53 17.83 -8.93
C PHE A 167 -17.95 17.24 -8.95
N MET A 168 -18.25 16.30 -8.06
CA MET A 168 -19.52 15.58 -8.00
C MET A 168 -20.35 16.05 -6.81
N THR A 169 -21.67 16.00 -6.94
CA THR A 169 -22.60 16.16 -5.81
C THR A 169 -22.66 14.88 -4.98
N GLY A 170 -23.08 14.96 -3.72
CA GLY A 170 -23.19 13.77 -2.85
C GLY A 170 -24.09 12.68 -3.43
N SER A 171 -25.22 13.04 -4.05
CA SER A 171 -26.10 12.09 -4.74
C SER A 171 -25.43 11.39 -5.92
N GLU A 172 -24.50 12.06 -6.60
CA GLU A 172 -23.75 11.46 -7.70
C GLU A 172 -22.55 10.64 -7.21
N HIS A 173 -21.97 10.99 -6.06
CA HIS A 173 -20.77 10.33 -5.53
C HIS A 173 -21.08 9.09 -4.71
N ASN A 174 -22.22 9.04 -4.03
CA ASN A 174 -22.58 7.93 -3.17
C ASN A 174 -22.57 6.58 -3.91
N ASP A 175 -22.06 5.58 -3.21
CA ASP A 175 -22.08 4.19 -3.66
C ASP A 175 -23.31 3.50 -3.05
N GLU A 176 -24.36 3.34 -3.86
CA GLU A 176 -25.60 2.69 -3.43
C GLU A 176 -25.36 1.21 -3.11
N PHE A 177 -25.83 0.78 -1.94
CA PHE A 177 -25.78 -0.63 -1.54
C PHE A 177 -26.89 -1.45 -2.20
N PHE A 178 -26.58 -2.69 -2.53
CA PHE A 178 -27.53 -3.69 -3.00
C PHE A 178 -27.14 -5.09 -2.51
N MET A 179 -28.09 -6.02 -2.55
CA MET A 179 -27.82 -7.44 -2.28
C MET A 179 -27.53 -8.13 -3.62
N ASP A 180 -26.41 -8.86 -3.69
CA ASP A 180 -26.11 -9.68 -4.86
C ASP A 180 -26.86 -11.03 -4.83
N GLU A 181 -26.68 -11.82 -5.89
CA GLU A 181 -27.30 -13.15 -6.05
C GLU A 181 -26.82 -14.18 -5.00
N HIS A 182 -25.79 -13.86 -4.21
CA HIS A 182 -25.18 -14.71 -3.20
C HIS A 182 -25.46 -14.20 -1.77
N ASP A 183 -26.49 -13.37 -1.59
CA ASP A 183 -26.86 -12.74 -0.31
C ASP A 183 -25.74 -11.89 0.31
N GLN A 184 -24.83 -11.34 -0.50
CA GLN A 184 -23.80 -10.42 -0.04
C GLN A 184 -24.18 -8.97 -0.31
N ILE A 185 -23.99 -8.12 0.70
CA ILE A 185 -24.06 -6.66 0.53
C ILE A 185 -22.90 -6.22 -0.37
N ARG A 186 -23.20 -5.55 -1.48
CA ARG A 186 -22.25 -4.97 -2.44
C ARG A 186 -22.63 -3.53 -2.75
N THR A 187 -21.77 -2.79 -3.44
CA THR A 187 -22.11 -1.45 -3.95
C THR A 187 -22.25 -1.41 -5.46
N LYS A 188 -23.25 -0.69 -5.99
CA LYS A 188 -23.50 -0.58 -7.43
C LYS A 188 -22.35 0.11 -8.18
N THR A 189 -21.68 1.03 -7.48
CA THR A 189 -20.49 1.74 -7.95
C THR A 189 -19.39 1.63 -6.91
N ASN A 190 -18.17 1.99 -7.29
CA ASN A 190 -17.01 1.97 -6.39
C ASN A 190 -16.25 3.31 -6.44
N ARG A 191 -16.97 4.40 -6.16
CA ARG A 191 -16.44 5.76 -6.15
C ARG A 191 -15.67 6.07 -4.87
N SER A 192 -15.99 5.38 -3.77
CA SER A 192 -15.25 5.38 -2.52
C SER A 192 -13.94 4.61 -2.61
N GLY A 193 -13.81 3.70 -3.59
CA GLY A 193 -12.59 2.95 -3.85
C GLY A 193 -12.29 1.88 -2.82
N GLY A 194 -13.32 1.11 -2.43
CA GLY A 194 -13.19 -0.02 -1.50
C GLY A 194 -13.06 0.37 -0.02
N ILE A 195 -13.04 1.68 0.27
CA ILE A 195 -12.87 2.22 1.63
C ILE A 195 -13.96 3.26 1.88
N GLN A 196 -14.66 3.15 3.00
CA GLN A 196 -15.70 4.09 3.42
C GLN A 196 -15.50 4.41 4.90
N GLY A 197 -15.42 5.71 5.21
CA GLY A 197 -15.27 6.17 6.58
C GLY A 197 -14.02 5.63 7.30
N GLY A 198 -12.91 5.40 6.59
CA GLY A 198 -11.70 4.83 7.20
C GLY A 198 -11.59 3.31 7.15
N ILE A 199 -12.63 2.61 6.67
CA ILE A 199 -12.79 1.16 6.82
C ILE A 199 -13.05 0.50 5.47
N SER A 200 -12.44 -0.67 5.23
CA SER A 200 -12.70 -1.45 4.02
C SER A 200 -14.14 -1.97 3.98
N ASN A 201 -14.82 -1.77 2.85
CA ASN A 201 -16.21 -2.21 2.65
C ASN A 201 -16.32 -3.56 1.89
N GLY A 202 -15.19 -4.14 1.48
CA GLY A 202 -15.11 -5.42 0.76
C GLY A 202 -15.17 -5.29 -0.76
N GLU A 203 -15.38 -4.07 -1.28
CA GLU A 203 -15.17 -3.80 -2.70
C GLU A 203 -13.67 -3.69 -3.01
N ILE A 204 -13.35 -3.63 -4.30
CA ILE A 204 -11.98 -3.48 -4.77
C ILE A 204 -11.40 -2.17 -4.25
N ILE A 205 -10.26 -2.21 -3.55
CA ILE A 205 -9.53 -0.99 -3.24
C ILE A 205 -8.78 -0.58 -4.49
N ASN A 206 -9.04 0.63 -4.99
CA ASN A 206 -8.32 1.21 -6.11
C ASN A 206 -7.66 2.52 -5.68
N MET A 207 -6.38 2.66 -5.99
CA MET A 207 -5.62 3.85 -5.62
C MET A 207 -4.66 4.24 -6.74
N ARG A 208 -4.30 5.51 -6.84
CA ARG A 208 -3.35 6.05 -7.82
C ARG A 208 -2.26 6.81 -7.10
N ILE A 209 -1.01 6.49 -7.44
CA ILE A 209 0.19 7.06 -6.84
C ILE A 209 0.96 7.80 -7.93
N ALA A 210 1.11 9.11 -7.78
CA ALA A 210 1.82 9.94 -8.75
C ALA A 210 3.31 10.03 -8.42
N PHE A 211 4.15 9.79 -9.41
CA PHE A 211 5.61 9.86 -9.34
C PHE A 211 6.12 11.02 -10.20
N LYS A 212 6.97 11.86 -9.63
CA LYS A 212 7.67 12.92 -10.37
C LYS A 212 8.76 12.33 -11.28
N PRO A 213 9.17 13.08 -12.32
CA PRO A 213 10.37 12.76 -13.08
C PRO A 213 11.62 12.67 -12.20
N THR A 214 12.60 11.86 -12.59
CA THR A 214 13.91 11.78 -11.93
C THR A 214 14.66 13.09 -12.11
N SER A 215 15.15 13.67 -11.01
CA SER A 215 15.82 14.97 -11.06
C SER A 215 17.21 14.89 -11.73
N THR A 216 17.81 13.69 -11.73
CA THR A 216 19.12 13.41 -12.31
C THR A 216 18.98 13.12 -13.80
N ILE A 217 19.29 14.12 -14.63
CA ILE A 217 19.19 14.06 -16.10
C ILE A 217 20.53 14.43 -16.74
N ALA A 218 20.74 14.06 -18.00
CA ALA A 218 21.99 14.34 -18.72
C ALA A 218 22.13 15.82 -19.13
N ARG A 219 21.03 16.59 -19.07
CA ARG A 219 21.04 18.03 -19.33
C ARG A 219 21.73 18.79 -18.21
N LYS A 220 22.51 19.81 -18.59
CA LYS A 220 23.08 20.80 -17.66
C LYS A 220 21.98 21.43 -16.82
N GLN A 221 22.17 21.46 -15.50
CA GLN A 221 21.29 22.13 -14.56
C GLN A 221 22.07 23.17 -13.76
N ARG A 222 21.43 24.30 -13.46
CA ARG A 222 21.98 25.28 -12.52
C ARG A 222 21.76 24.78 -11.10
N THR A 223 22.79 24.86 -10.29
CA THR A 223 22.74 24.52 -8.86
C THR A 223 23.65 25.47 -8.09
N VAL A 224 23.75 25.26 -6.78
CA VAL A 224 24.61 26.04 -5.89
C VAL A 224 25.57 25.09 -5.18
N SER A 225 26.84 25.47 -5.08
CA SER A 225 27.85 24.73 -4.32
C SER A 225 27.61 24.83 -2.82
N ARG A 226 28.29 24.00 -2.02
CA ARG A 226 28.25 24.10 -0.56
C ARG A 226 28.69 25.47 -0.05
N ASP A 227 29.55 26.15 -0.79
CA ASP A 227 30.07 27.48 -0.48
C ASP A 227 29.16 28.61 -0.98
N LYS A 228 27.92 28.30 -1.37
CA LYS A 228 26.90 29.26 -1.83
C LYS A 228 27.23 29.98 -3.15
N HIS A 229 28.03 29.37 -4.02
CA HIS A 229 28.32 29.89 -5.35
C HIS A 229 27.48 29.18 -6.41
N GLU A 230 26.91 29.94 -7.34
CA GLU A 230 26.21 29.38 -8.51
C GLU A 230 27.17 28.55 -9.36
N THR A 231 26.74 27.35 -9.76
CA THR A 231 27.52 26.44 -10.58
C THR A 231 26.61 25.59 -11.47
N GLU A 232 27.21 24.89 -12.43
CA GLU A 232 26.50 23.94 -13.29
C GLU A 232 26.75 22.51 -12.83
N LEU A 233 25.68 21.73 -12.74
CA LEU A 233 25.73 20.29 -12.52
C LEU A 233 25.39 19.55 -13.81
N ILE A 234 26.24 18.59 -14.16
CA ILE A 234 25.98 17.61 -15.21
C ILE A 234 26.09 16.24 -14.56
N ALA A 235 24.96 15.56 -14.41
CA ALA A 235 24.97 14.20 -13.92
C ALA A 235 25.54 13.26 -14.99
N ARG A 236 26.54 12.46 -14.61
CA ARG A 236 27.15 11.44 -15.47
C ARG A 236 26.78 10.07 -14.92
N GLY A 237 26.31 9.18 -15.79
CA GLY A 237 26.03 7.79 -15.43
C GLY A 237 24.77 7.24 -16.07
N ARG A 238 24.42 6.01 -15.68
CA ARG A 238 23.15 5.38 -16.08
C ARG A 238 22.03 6.00 -15.23
N HIS A 239 21.20 6.80 -15.87
CA HIS A 239 20.02 7.41 -15.25
C HIS A 239 18.76 6.85 -15.88
N ASP A 240 17.76 6.72 -15.04
CA ASP A 240 16.48 6.18 -15.44
C ASP A 240 15.62 7.28 -16.04
N PRO A 241 15.26 7.18 -17.34
CA PRO A 241 14.39 8.18 -17.98
C PRO A 241 12.98 8.15 -17.39
N CYS A 242 12.59 7.03 -16.78
CA CYS A 242 11.32 6.86 -16.06
C CYS A 242 11.48 5.84 -14.93
N VAL A 243 11.06 6.20 -13.71
CA VAL A 243 11.11 5.31 -12.52
C VAL A 243 9.84 4.51 -12.32
N VAL A 244 8.75 4.87 -12.99
CA VAL A 244 7.40 4.32 -12.81
C VAL A 244 7.36 2.80 -12.94
N PRO A 245 7.99 2.15 -13.94
CA PRO A 245 7.93 0.68 -14.05
C PRO A 245 8.56 -0.04 -12.85
N ARG A 246 9.61 0.52 -12.26
CA ARG A 246 10.22 -0.02 -11.02
C ARG A 246 9.44 0.31 -9.76
N ALA A 247 8.67 1.40 -9.79
CA ALA A 247 7.84 1.78 -8.66
C ALA A 247 6.65 0.84 -8.44
N VAL A 248 6.22 0.09 -9.47
CA VAL A 248 5.12 -0.88 -9.38
C VAL A 248 5.32 -1.88 -8.23
N PRO A 249 6.35 -2.75 -8.23
CA PRO A 249 6.54 -3.70 -7.13
C PRO A 249 6.74 -3.04 -5.76
N MET A 250 7.29 -1.82 -5.73
CA MET A 250 7.43 -1.06 -4.47
C MET A 250 6.06 -0.65 -3.90
N VAL A 251 5.16 -0.15 -4.74
CA VAL A 251 3.78 0.18 -4.33
C VAL A 251 3.04 -1.06 -3.86
N GLU A 252 3.16 -2.17 -4.60
CA GLU A 252 2.52 -3.44 -4.22
C GLU A 252 2.98 -3.91 -2.85
N ALA A 253 4.29 -3.87 -2.59
CA ALA A 253 4.86 -4.23 -1.30
C ALA A 253 4.37 -3.33 -0.16
N MET A 254 4.35 -2.00 -0.36
CA MET A 254 3.88 -1.07 0.68
C MET A 254 2.39 -1.26 1.00
N VAL A 255 1.56 -1.46 -0.03
CA VAL A 255 0.13 -1.74 0.16
C VAL A 255 -0.07 -3.06 0.90
N ALA A 256 0.65 -4.12 0.51
CA ALA A 256 0.57 -5.41 1.19
C ALA A 256 0.97 -5.31 2.68
N LEU A 257 2.05 -4.60 3.00
CA LEU A 257 2.50 -4.38 4.37
C LEU A 257 1.43 -3.66 5.22
N VAL A 258 0.84 -2.59 4.70
CA VAL A 258 -0.23 -1.87 5.40
C VAL A 258 -1.43 -2.78 5.64
N LEU A 259 -1.86 -3.56 4.65
CA LEU A 259 -3.01 -4.46 4.82
C LEU A 259 -2.73 -5.56 5.86
N VAL A 260 -1.51 -6.09 5.90
CA VAL A 260 -1.09 -7.05 6.94
C VAL A 260 -1.13 -6.40 8.32
N ASP A 261 -0.59 -5.19 8.47
CA ASP A 261 -0.60 -4.47 9.75
C ASP A 261 -2.04 -4.21 10.24
N GLN A 262 -2.94 -3.83 9.33
CA GLN A 262 -4.36 -3.59 9.65
C GLN A 262 -5.09 -4.90 10.01
N LEU A 263 -4.81 -5.99 9.30
CA LEU A 263 -5.35 -7.31 9.64
C LEU A 263 -4.87 -7.78 11.02
N MET A 264 -3.57 -7.62 11.30
CA MET A 264 -2.97 -7.96 12.59
C MET A 264 -3.59 -7.12 13.71
N THR A 265 -3.82 -5.83 13.47
CA THR A 265 -4.46 -4.93 14.43
C THR A 265 -5.89 -5.37 14.72
N GLN A 266 -6.68 -5.68 13.69
CA GLN A 266 -8.04 -6.18 13.83
C GLN A 266 -8.07 -7.49 14.64
N TYR A 267 -7.19 -8.43 14.31
CA TYR A 267 -7.08 -9.69 15.04
C TYR A 267 -6.69 -9.46 16.51
N ALA A 268 -5.74 -8.56 16.78
CA ALA A 268 -5.31 -8.24 18.14
C ALA A 268 -6.45 -7.62 18.97
N GLN A 269 -7.24 -6.72 18.38
CA GLN A 269 -8.35 -6.06 19.08
C GLN A 269 -9.53 -6.99 19.32
N CYS A 270 -9.90 -7.82 18.34
CA CYS A 270 -11.12 -8.61 18.41
C CYS A 270 -10.92 -10.04 18.95
N MET A 271 -9.72 -10.63 18.79
CA MET A 271 -9.52 -12.08 18.99
C MET A 271 -8.41 -12.44 19.98
N LEU A 272 -7.60 -11.48 20.44
CA LEU A 272 -6.44 -11.78 21.29
C LEU A 272 -6.83 -12.12 22.73
N PHE A 273 -7.81 -11.40 23.28
CA PHE A 273 -8.32 -11.65 24.62
C PHE A 273 -9.71 -12.28 24.55
N PRO A 274 -10.02 -13.24 25.43
CA PRO A 274 -11.40 -13.71 25.56
C PRO A 274 -12.28 -12.53 25.93
N VAL A 275 -13.41 -12.40 25.22
CA VAL A 275 -14.44 -11.42 25.56
C VAL A 275 -14.80 -11.62 27.03
N ASN A 276 -14.53 -10.62 27.86
CA ASN A 276 -14.90 -10.64 29.27
C ASN A 276 -16.22 -9.86 29.43
N PRO A 277 -17.38 -10.55 29.54
CA PRO A 277 -18.67 -9.89 29.61
C PRO A 277 -18.78 -8.97 30.82
N ALA A 278 -18.09 -9.31 31.92
CA ALA A 278 -18.12 -8.53 33.15
C ALA A 278 -17.47 -7.13 33.02
N LEU A 279 -16.61 -6.91 32.02
CA LEU A 279 -16.02 -5.59 31.72
C LEU A 279 -16.85 -4.80 30.70
N GLN A 280 -17.85 -5.44 30.09
CA GLN A 280 -18.69 -4.85 29.04
C GLN A 280 -20.07 -4.44 29.55
N GLU A 281 -20.49 -4.96 30.71
CA GLU A 281 -21.69 -4.44 31.37
C GLU A 281 -21.43 -3.00 31.86
N PRO A 282 -22.38 -2.07 31.63
CA PRO A 282 -22.33 -0.76 32.24
C PRO A 282 -22.18 -0.92 33.75
N LEU A 283 -21.23 -0.20 34.36
CA LEU A 283 -21.19 -0.10 35.82
C LEU A 283 -22.59 0.32 36.27
N GLN A 284 -23.25 -0.52 37.07
CA GLN A 284 -24.56 -0.20 37.61
C GLN A 284 -24.44 1.16 38.29
N SER A 285 -25.15 2.17 37.77
CA SER A 285 -25.21 3.47 38.42
C SER A 285 -25.79 3.22 39.80
N SER A 286 -25.00 3.47 40.85
CA SER A 286 -25.53 3.51 42.20
C SER A 286 -26.71 4.48 42.17
N THR A 287 -27.91 3.97 42.45
CA THR A 287 -29.10 4.77 42.68
C THR A 287 -28.72 5.87 43.67
N THR A 288 -28.57 7.08 43.15
CA THR A 288 -28.41 8.26 44.00
C THR A 288 -29.76 8.41 44.66
N GLU A 289 -29.87 8.03 45.93
CA GLU A 289 -31.03 8.38 46.75
C GLU A 289 -31.28 9.87 46.55
N SER A 290 -32.48 10.18 46.08
CA SER A 290 -32.95 11.54 45.86
C SER A 290 -32.79 12.34 47.15
N ALA A 291 -31.74 13.15 47.25
CA ALA A 291 -31.62 14.18 48.26
C ALA A 291 -32.78 15.15 48.01
N GLN A 292 -33.82 15.04 48.83
CA GLN A 292 -34.93 15.99 48.87
C GLN A 292 -34.36 17.36 49.20
N VAL A 293 -34.42 18.27 48.23
CA VAL A 293 -34.15 19.70 48.44
C VAL A 293 -35.41 20.28 49.11
N PRO A 294 -35.33 20.79 50.36
CA PRO A 294 -36.47 21.47 50.97
C PRO A 294 -36.73 22.80 50.24
N LEU A 295 -38.02 23.07 50.01
CA LEU A 295 -38.58 24.23 49.29
C LEU A 295 -38.08 25.60 49.79
#